data_AF-A0A924GIG3-F1
#
_entry.id   AF-A0A924GIG3-F1
#
_cell.length_a   1.000
_cell.length_b   1.000
_cell.length_c   1.000
_cell.angle_alpha   90.00
_cell.angle_beta   90.00
_cell.angle_gamma   90.00
#
_symmetry.space_group_name_H-M   'P 1'
#
loop_
_entity.id
_entity.type
_entity.pdbx_description
1 polymer ?
#
loop_
_entity_poly.entity_id
_entity_poly.type
_entity_poly.pdbx_seq_one_letter_code
_entity_poly.pdbx_strand_id
1 'polypeptide(L)' 'MSYQRKETRLRAEQQNGLTLLARRLSRTKGAGGERITENTLIRVAVDLLLARSAQLSGNDEAALRNSLDLP' A
#
# COMPACT_ATOMS: atom_id res chain seq x y z
N MET A 1 19.64 0.60 4.63
CA MET A 1 18.72 0.75 3.48
C MET A 1 18.43 2.23 3.29
N SER A 2 18.56 2.75 2.07
CA SER A 2 18.22 4.15 1.76
C SER A 2 16.86 4.20 1.06
N TYR A 3 15.98 5.10 1.48
CA TYR A 3 14.69 5.31 0.83
C TYR A 3 14.76 6.50 -0.12
N GLN A 4 14.17 6.34 -1.31
CA GLN A 4 14.05 7.41 -2.31
C GLN A 4 12.67 8.06 -2.23
N ARG A 5 12.61 9.38 -2.44
CA ARG A 5 11.33 10.11 -2.47
C ARG A 5 10.62 9.87 -3.81
N LYS A 6 9.32 9.57 -3.73
CA LYS A 6 8.43 9.45 -4.87
C LYS A 6 7.11 10.15 -4.55
N GLU A 7 6.75 11.15 -5.32
CA GLU A 7 5.42 11.77 -5.22
C GLU A 7 4.38 10.84 -5.86
N THR A 8 3.27 10.62 -5.15
CA THR A 8 2.17 9.77 -5.58
C THR A 8 0.86 10.46 -5.22
N ARG A 9 -0.08 10.49 -6.17
CA ARG A 9 -1.44 10.97 -5.91
C ARG A 9 -2.29 9.81 -5.42
N LEU A 10 -2.91 9.97 -4.26
CA LEU A 10 -3.84 9.00 -3.68
C LEU A 10 -5.22 9.63 -3.58
N ARG A 11 -6.28 8.82 -3.71
CA ARG A 11 -7.64 9.25 -3.38
C ARG A 11 -7.74 9.54 -1.88
N ALA A 12 -8.62 10.46 -1.49
CA ALA A 12 -8.84 10.81 -0.08
C ALA A 12 -9.12 9.57 0.79
N GLU A 13 -9.94 8.64 0.29
CA GLU A 13 -10.24 7.38 0.97
C GLU A 13 -9.02 6.47 1.15
N GLN A 14 -8.11 6.42 0.16
CA GLN A 14 -6.87 5.66 0.28
C GLN A 14 -5.97 6.25 1.37
N GLN A 15 -5.84 7.58 1.39
CA GLN A 15 -5.04 8.28 2.41
C GLN A 15 -5.61 8.05 3.82
N ASN A 16 -6.92 8.25 4.00
CA ASN A 16 -7.60 8.00 5.27
C ASN A 16 -7.48 6.53 5.71
N GLY A 17 -7.67 5.59 4.78
CA GLY A 17 -7.52 4.16 5.04
C GLY A 17 -6.11 3.78 5.51
N LEU A 18 -5.08 4.31 4.85
CA LEU A 18 -3.68 4.11 5.26
C LEU A 18 -3.40 4.70 6.65
N THR A 19 -3.87 5.92 6.93
CA THR A 19 -3.75 6.53 8.27
C THR A 19 -4.36 5.65 9.36
N LEU A 20 -5.60 5.17 9.15
CA LEU A 20 -6.31 4.35 10.13
C LEU A 20 -5.64 2.99 10.32
N LEU A 21 -5.21 2.35 9.22
CA LEU A 21 -4.53 1.07 9.25
C LEU A 21 -3.18 1.15 9.98
N ALA A 22 -2.36 2.16 9.68
CA ALA A 22 -1.08 2.37 10.34
C ALA A 22 -1.26 2.58 11.86
N ARG A 23 -2.27 3.37 12.27
CA ARG A 23 -2.61 3.57 13.69
C ARG A 23 -3.07 2.28 14.36
N ARG A 24 -3.93 1.50 13.71
CA ARG A 24 -4.41 0.21 14.22
C ARG A 24 -3.23 -0.75 14.45
N LEU A 25 -2.39 -0.96 13.45
CA LEU A 25 -1.24 -1.86 13.53
C LEU A 25 -0.23 -1.39 14.59
N SER A 26 -0.03 -0.08 14.71
CA SER A 26 0.85 0.49 15.73
C SER A 26 0.35 0.22 17.16
N ARG A 27 -0.96 0.15 17.39
CA ARG A 27 -1.54 -0.24 18.69
C ARG A 27 -1.43 -1.74 18.95
N THR A 28 -1.58 -2.57 17.92
CA THR A 28 -1.58 -4.03 18.07
C THR A 28 -0.19 -4.63 18.34
N LYS A 29 0.89 -4.02 17.82
CA LYS A 29 2.24 -4.61 17.88
C LYS A 29 2.91 -4.66 19.27
N GLY A 30 2.27 -4.15 20.34
CA GLY A 30 2.85 -4.08 21.69
C GLY A 30 4.06 -3.15 21.81
N ALA A 31 4.77 -3.22 22.95
CA ALA A 31 5.98 -2.44 23.19
C ALA A 31 7.20 -3.04 22.43
N GLY A 32 7.99 -2.19 21.77
CA GLY A 32 9.28 -2.56 21.18
C GLY A 32 9.31 -2.81 19.66
N GLY A 33 8.17 -2.91 18.97
CA GLY A 33 8.14 -3.10 17.52
C GLY A 33 8.49 -1.84 16.71
N GLU A 34 8.96 -1.99 15.47
CA GLU A 34 9.26 -0.87 14.55
C GLU A 34 8.01 -0.03 14.24
N ARG A 35 8.16 1.30 14.12
CA ARG A 35 7.07 2.21 13.76
C ARG A 35 6.50 1.86 12.38
N ILE A 36 5.20 1.55 12.33
CA ILE A 36 4.48 1.34 11.07
C ILE A 36 3.89 2.68 10.64
N THR A 37 4.23 3.11 9.43
CA THR A 37 3.78 4.37 8.83
C THR A 37 3.02 4.11 7.53
N GLU A 38 2.37 5.12 6.98
CA GLU A 38 1.77 5.03 5.64
C GLU A 38 2.82 4.64 4.59
N ASN A 39 4.04 5.19 4.67
CA ASN A 39 5.14 4.79 3.79
C ASN A 39 5.57 3.32 3.97
N THR A 40 5.40 2.74 5.16
CA THR A 40 5.62 1.30 5.36
C THR A 40 4.55 0.49 4.62
N LEU A 41 3.28 0.89 4.74
CA LEU A 41 2.17 0.21 4.08
C LEU A 41 2.20 0.36 2.55
N ILE A 42 2.58 1.54 2.05
CA ILE A 42 2.74 1.79 0.61
C ILE A 42 3.85 0.89 0.04
N ARG A 43 4.98 0.75 0.74
CA ARG A 43 6.06 -0.16 0.30
C ARG A 43 5.58 -1.61 0.24
N VAL A 44 4.88 -2.09 1.27
CA VAL A 44 4.28 -3.43 1.28
C VAL A 44 3.28 -3.61 0.12
N ALA A 45 2.45 -2.60 -0.16
CA ALA A 45 1.50 -2.65 -1.27
C ALA A 45 2.22 -2.69 -2.64
N VAL A 46 3.33 -1.96 -2.80
CA VAL A 46 4.17 -2.00 -3.99
C VAL A 46 4.81 -3.38 -4.16
N ASP A 47 5.37 -3.96 -3.10
CA ASP A 47 5.96 -5.30 -3.15
C ASP A 47 4.90 -6.35 -3.52
N LEU A 48 3.69 -6.25 -2.95
CA LEU A 48 2.56 -7.12 -3.26
C LEU A 48 2.15 -6.99 -4.74
N LEU A 49 2.09 -5.77 -5.27
CA LEU A 49 1.76 -5.52 -6.68
C LEU A 49 2.82 -6.12 -7.61
N LEU A 50 4.10 -5.90 -7.32
CA LEU A 50 5.20 -6.42 -8.14
C LEU A 50 5.26 -7.95 -8.12
N ALA A 51 5.00 -8.58 -6.97
CA ALA A 51 4.91 -10.03 -6.83
C ALA A 51 3.77 -10.64 -7.67
N ARG A 52 2.73 -9.87 -7.98
CA ARG A 52 1.58 -10.27 -8.81
C ARG A 52 1.61 -9.68 -10.22
N SER A 53 2.75 -9.14 -10.65
CA SER A 53 2.86 -8.46 -11.96
C SER A 53 2.43 -9.31 -13.15
N ALA A 54 2.61 -10.63 -13.11
CA ALA A 54 2.16 -11.54 -14.16
C ALA A 54 0.62 -11.62 -14.31
N GLN A 55 -0.15 -11.18 -13.32
CA GLN A 55 -1.61 -11.12 -13.35
C GLN A 55 -2.13 -9.82 -13.98
N LEU A 56 -1.28 -8.78 -14.06
CA LEU A 56 -1.68 -7.48 -14.56
C LEU A 56 -2.00 -7.54 -16.05
N SER A 57 -3.21 -7.10 -16.40
CA SER A 57 -3.67 -7.02 -17.78
C SER A 57 -4.63 -5.83 -17.96
N GLY A 58 -4.59 -5.20 -19.14
CA GLY A 58 -5.39 -4.03 -19.48
C GLY A 58 -4.57 -2.75 -19.67
N ASN A 59 -5.27 -1.65 -19.98
CA ASN A 59 -4.68 -0.37 -20.40
C ASN A 59 -5.14 0.84 -19.56
N ASP A 60 -5.95 0.63 -18.52
CA ASP A 60 -6.40 1.65 -17.59
C ASP A 60 -6.40 1.14 -16.13
N GLU A 61 -6.60 2.04 -15.17
CA GLU A 61 -6.60 1.66 -13.74
C GLU A 61 -7.71 0.64 -13.42
N ALA A 62 -8.88 0.73 -14.05
CA ALA A 62 -10.00 -0.16 -13.76
C ALA A 62 -9.72 -1.59 -14.22
N ALA A 63 -9.19 -1.77 -15.43
CA ALA A 63 -8.78 -3.07 -15.96
C ALA A 63 -7.66 -3.70 -15.13
N LEU A 64 -6.66 -2.91 -14.73
CA LEU A 64 -5.58 -3.40 -13.85
C LEU A 64 -6.13 -3.84 -12.48
N ARG A 65 -7.07 -3.10 -11.90
CA ARG A 65 -7.75 -3.49 -10.64
C ARG A 65 -8.54 -4.79 -10.81
N ASN A 66 -9.30 -4.90 -11.89
CA ASN A 66 -10.07 -6.11 -12.19
C ASN A 66 -9.17 -7.32 -12.39
N SER A 67 -8.01 -7.16 -13.05
CA SER A 67 -7.04 -8.24 -13.27
C SER A 67 -6.41 -8.80 -11.98
N LEU A 68 -6.52 -8.07 -10.87
CA LEU A 68 -6.04 -8.45 -9.54
C LEU A 68 -7.17 -8.85 -8.58
N ASP A 69 -8.41 -9.00 -9.09
CA ASP A 69 -9.61 -9.25 -8.29
C ASP A 69 -9.81 -8.22 -7.16
N LEU A 70 -9.44 -6.96 -7.41
CA LEU A 70 -9.63 -5.88 -6.44
C LEU A 70 -11.07 -5.33 -6.53
N PRO A 71 -11.72 -5.06 -5.38
CA PRO A 71 -13.10 -4.54 -5.33
C PRO A 71 -13.22 -3.10 -5.85
#